data_AF-A0A3M1YIC2-F1
#
_entry.id   AF-A0A3M1YIC2-F1
#
_cell.length_a   1.000
_cell.length_b   1.000
_cell.length_c   1.000
_cell.angle_alpha   90.00
_cell.angle_beta   90.00
_cell.angle_gamma   90.00
#
_symmetry.space_group_name_H-M   'P 1'
#
loop_
_entity.id
_entity.type
_entity.pdbx_description
1 polymer ?
#
loop_
_entity_poly.entity_id
_entity_poly.type
_entity_poly.pdbx_seq_one_letter_code
_entity_poly.pdbx_strand_id
1 'polypeptide(L)'
;MSDERARELEERGIAAAKAGRKDEARALLQHSLRINSNNDNAWLWLASVARDKRERLLCLQKVLELNPQNEMGLRAVRAMGIDPQKLVPQRATIDQSLIDVDELVEEPRVPLPSLDALQNA
;
A
#
# COMPACT_ATOMS: atom_id res chain seq x y z
N MET A 1 -9.02 -4.02 20.27
CA MET A 1 -9.88 -5.24 20.17
C MET A 1 -9.77 -5.87 18.78
N SER A 2 -9.92 -5.11 17.69
CA SER A 2 -9.79 -5.64 16.31
C SER A 2 -8.39 -6.16 15.97
N ASP A 3 -7.33 -5.47 16.40
CA ASP A 3 -5.95 -5.90 16.11
C ASP A 3 -5.58 -7.23 16.78
N GLU A 4 -6.13 -7.49 17.97
CA GLU A 4 -5.91 -8.74 18.69
C GLU A 4 -6.53 -9.93 17.92
N ARG A 5 -7.75 -9.74 17.40
CA ARG A 5 -8.39 -10.74 16.55
C ARG A 5 -7.62 -10.98 15.25
N ALA A 6 -7.03 -9.93 14.67
CA ALA A 6 -6.18 -10.07 13.49
C ALA A 6 -4.94 -10.93 13.80
N ARG A 7 -4.28 -10.68 14.95
CA ARG A 7 -3.12 -11.47 15.41
C ARG A 7 -3.48 -12.94 15.64
N GLU A 8 -4.59 -13.23 16.31
CA GLU A 8 -5.01 -14.63 16.54
C GLU A 8 -5.24 -15.38 15.21
N LEU A 9 -5.91 -14.73 14.25
CA LEU A 9 -6.15 -15.31 12.93
C LEU A 9 -4.84 -15.52 12.15
N GLU A 10 -3.89 -14.59 12.27
CA GLU A 10 -2.56 -14.71 11.68
C GLU A 10 -1.83 -15.92 12.24
N GLU A 11 -1.71 -16.03 13.57
CA GLU A 11 -0.99 -17.13 14.23
C GLU A 11 -1.57 -18.50 13.85
N ARG A 12 -2.89 -18.61 13.84
CA ARG A 12 -3.59 -19.84 13.40
C ARG A 12 -3.34 -20.14 11.93
N GLY A 13 -3.33 -19.11 11.08
CA GLY A 13 -3.00 -19.23 9.66
C GLY A 13 -1.58 -19.71 9.43
N ILE A 14 -0.61 -19.18 10.18
CA ILE A 14 0.79 -19.61 10.16
C ILE A 14 0.92 -21.07 10.62
N ALA A 15 0.25 -21.45 11.70
CA ALA A 15 0.26 -22.83 12.20
C ALA A 15 -0.32 -23.81 11.15
N ALA A 16 -1.42 -23.43 10.49
CA ALA A 16 -2.00 -24.22 9.40
C ALA A 16 -1.05 -24.33 8.20
N ALA A 17 -0.36 -23.25 7.84
CA ALA A 17 0.62 -23.24 6.74
C ALA A 17 1.78 -24.20 7.04
N LYS A 18 2.34 -24.13 8.25
CA LYS A 18 3.40 -25.04 8.73
C LYS A 18 2.95 -26.50 8.76
N ALA A 19 1.68 -26.75 9.04
CA ALA A 19 1.11 -28.09 9.01
C ALA A 19 0.71 -28.58 7.59
N GLY A 20 1.02 -27.83 6.54
CA GLY A 20 0.71 -28.19 5.15
C GLY A 20 -0.75 -27.97 4.74
N ARG A 21 -1.60 -27.44 5.64
CA ARG A 21 -3.02 -27.16 5.37
C ARG A 21 -3.16 -25.81 4.66
N LYS A 22 -2.75 -25.77 3.39
CA LYS A 22 -2.61 -24.53 2.60
C LYS A 22 -3.92 -23.76 2.45
N ASP A 23 -5.04 -24.44 2.18
CA ASP A 23 -6.33 -23.78 1.96
C ASP A 23 -6.87 -23.14 3.24
N GLU A 24 -6.74 -23.84 4.37
CA GLU A 24 -7.11 -23.32 5.69
C GLU A 24 -6.22 -22.12 6.07
N ALA A 25 -4.91 -22.26 5.91
CA ALA A 25 -3.96 -21.18 6.15
C ALA A 25 -4.31 -19.93 5.35
N ARG A 26 -4.60 -20.10 4.05
CA ARG A 26 -5.00 -19.02 3.16
C ARG A 26 -6.26 -18.32 3.66
N ALA A 27 -7.29 -19.06 4.03
CA ALA A 27 -8.54 -18.49 4.53
C ALA A 27 -8.33 -17.68 5.83
N LEU A 28 -7.54 -18.22 6.76
CA LEU A 28 -7.23 -17.56 8.04
C LEU A 28 -6.41 -16.29 7.84
N LEU A 29 -5.34 -16.35 7.04
CA LEU A 29 -4.49 -15.20 6.73
C LEU A 29 -5.25 -14.11 5.97
N GLN A 30 -6.08 -14.47 4.99
CA GLN A 30 -6.97 -13.51 4.32
C GLN A 30 -7.94 -12.85 5.30
N HIS A 31 -8.44 -13.58 6.30
CA HIS A 31 -9.30 -13.00 7.32
C HIS A 31 -8.55 -12.03 8.23
N SER A 32 -7.35 -12.40 8.69
CA SER A 32 -6.47 -11.50 9.43
C SER A 32 -6.23 -10.19 8.66
N LEU A 33 -5.89 -10.31 7.37
CA LEU A 33 -5.61 -9.17 6.48
C LEU A 33 -6.83 -8.29 6.16
N ARG A 34 -8.05 -8.82 6.26
CA ARG A 34 -9.28 -8.00 6.19
C ARG A 34 -9.45 -7.11 7.42
N ILE A 35 -8.89 -7.51 8.56
CA ILE A 35 -8.96 -6.74 9.80
C ILE A 35 -7.76 -5.79 9.89
N ASN A 36 -6.56 -6.29 9.63
CA ASN A 36 -5.33 -5.52 9.57
C ASN A 36 -4.58 -5.80 8.26
N SER A 37 -4.80 -4.96 7.25
CA SER A 37 -4.14 -5.09 5.95
C SER A 37 -2.68 -4.62 5.95
N ASN A 38 -2.24 -3.91 6.99
CA ASN A 38 -0.90 -3.33 7.13
C ASN A 38 0.05 -4.30 7.86
N ASN A 39 0.05 -5.57 7.44
CA ASN A 39 0.86 -6.62 8.03
C ASN A 39 1.62 -7.38 6.94
N ASP A 40 2.87 -6.99 6.71
CA ASP A 40 3.73 -7.59 5.70
C ASP A 40 4.03 -9.07 6.00
N ASN A 41 4.10 -9.47 7.27
CA ASN A 41 4.29 -10.86 7.65
C ASN A 41 3.10 -11.74 7.24
N ALA A 42 1.86 -11.29 7.49
CA ALA A 42 0.66 -12.02 7.06
C ALA A 42 0.57 -12.14 5.53
N TRP A 43 0.94 -11.09 4.78
CA TRP A 43 1.04 -11.15 3.32
C TRP A 43 2.13 -12.13 2.84
N LEU A 44 3.27 -12.18 3.53
CA LEU A 44 4.36 -13.09 3.21
C LEU A 44 3.97 -14.55 3.42
N TRP A 45 3.29 -14.86 4.54
CA TRP A 45 2.75 -16.20 4.78
C TRP A 45 1.67 -16.56 3.76
N LEU A 46 0.81 -15.62 3.39
CA LEU A 46 -0.20 -15.83 2.37
C LEU A 46 0.44 -16.19 1.01
N ALA A 47 1.55 -15.53 0.65
CA ALA A 47 2.31 -15.85 -0.56
C ALA A 47 2.87 -17.28 -0.56
N SER A 48 3.21 -17.84 0.60
CA SER A 48 3.73 -19.21 0.72
C SER A 48 2.67 -20.30 0.47
N VAL A 49 1.40 -19.97 0.73
CA VAL A 49 0.24 -20.88 0.56
C VAL A 49 -0.67 -20.46 -0.62
N ALA A 50 -0.18 -19.56 -1.46
CA ALA A 50 -0.86 -19.12 -2.66
C ALA A 50 -1.15 -20.30 -3.61
N ARG A 51 -2.31 -20.24 -4.26
CA ARG A 51 -2.80 -21.29 -5.16
C ARG A 51 -2.06 -21.32 -6.50
N ASP A 52 -1.57 -20.17 -6.93
CA ASP A 52 -0.96 -19.97 -8.23
C ASP A 52 0.13 -18.89 -8.18
N LYS A 53 0.91 -18.80 -9.27
CA LYS A 53 2.01 -17.83 -9.39
C LYS A 53 1.52 -16.37 -9.33
N ARG A 54 0.32 -16.09 -9.83
CA ARG A 54 -0.25 -14.74 -9.88
C ARG A 54 -0.64 -14.27 -8.48
N GLU A 55 -1.34 -15.10 -7.71
CA GLU A 55 -1.69 -14.82 -6.31
C GLU A 55 -0.42 -14.65 -5.47
N ARG A 56 0.58 -15.52 -5.66
CA ARG A 56 1.87 -15.40 -4.98
C ARG A 56 2.54 -14.06 -5.26
N LEU A 57 2.57 -13.63 -6.53
CA LEU A 57 3.15 -12.36 -6.92
C LEU A 57 2.40 -11.17 -6.30
N LEU A 58 1.07 -11.17 -6.32
CA LEU A 58 0.26 -10.11 -5.71
C LEU A 58 0.53 -9.98 -4.21
N CYS A 59 0.64 -11.11 -3.51
CA CYS A 59 0.96 -11.10 -2.08
C CYS A 59 2.37 -10.54 -1.83
N LEU A 60 3.37 -10.96 -2.61
CA LEU A 60 4.74 -10.47 -2.47
C LEU A 60 4.88 -8.98 -2.84
N GLN A 61 4.11 -8.51 -3.82
CA GLN A 61 4.02 -7.09 -4.12
C GLN A 61 3.51 -6.32 -2.89
N LYS A 62 2.46 -6.80 -2.21
CA LYS A 62 1.98 -6.18 -0.97
C LYS A 62 3.02 -6.20 0.15
N VAL A 63 3.77 -7.29 0.31
CA VAL A 63 4.90 -7.32 1.27
C VAL A 63 5.88 -6.19 0.99
N LEU A 64 6.30 -6.02 -0.27
CA LEU A 64 7.31 -5.03 -0.65
C LEU A 64 6.76 -3.59 -0.70
N GLU A 65 5.44 -3.41 -0.90
CA GLU A 65 4.76 -2.13 -0.74
C GLU A 65 4.77 -1.65 0.72
N LEU A 66 4.54 -2.58 1.66
CA LEU A 66 4.52 -2.27 3.11
C LEU A 66 5.93 -2.16 3.68
N ASN A 67 6.82 -3.07 3.28
CA ASN A 67 8.20 -3.15 3.74
C ASN A 67 9.13 -3.47 2.56
N PRO A 68 9.66 -2.43 1.88
CA PRO A 68 10.57 -2.60 0.74
C PRO A 68 11.87 -3.33 1.07
N GLN A 69 12.24 -3.36 2.34
CA GLN A 69 13.46 -4.02 2.84
C GLN A 69 13.22 -5.45 3.31
N ASN A 70 12.01 -5.99 3.13
CA ASN A 70 11.69 -7.36 3.54
C ASN A 70 12.52 -8.37 2.72
N GLU A 71 13.58 -8.90 3.33
CA GLU A 71 14.51 -9.82 2.65
C GLU A 71 13.82 -11.05 2.09
N MET A 72 12.82 -11.59 2.79
CA MET A 72 12.08 -12.77 2.33
C MET A 72 11.24 -12.45 1.11
N GLY A 73 10.58 -11.29 1.10
CA GLY A 73 9.86 -10.77 -0.07
C GLY A 73 10.78 -10.60 -1.28
N LEU A 74 11.93 -9.93 -1.09
CA LEU A 74 12.93 -9.69 -2.13
C LEU A 74 13.50 -11.00 -2.70
N ARG A 75 13.84 -11.96 -1.84
CA ARG A 75 14.33 -13.28 -2.26
C ARG A 75 13.25 -14.05 -3.03
N ALA A 76 11.99 -13.99 -2.58
CA ALA A 76 10.90 -14.71 -3.22
C ALA A 76 10.58 -14.19 -4.63
N VAL A 77 10.61 -12.87 -4.86
CA VAL A 77 10.39 -12.31 -6.20
C VAL A 77 11.56 -12.58 -7.15
N ARG A 78 12.80 -12.52 -6.65
CA ARG A 78 14.00 -12.93 -7.41
C ARG A 78 13.95 -14.41 -7.81
N ALA A 79 13.47 -15.28 -6.92
CA ALA A 79 13.28 -16.70 -7.21
C ALA A 79 12.21 -16.96 -8.31
N MET A 80 11.32 -16.00 -8.54
CA MET A 80 10.37 -16.04 -9.66
C MET A 80 10.94 -15.41 -10.95
N GLY A 81 12.19 -14.96 -10.94
CA GLY A 81 12.82 -14.24 -12.06
C GLY A 81 12.34 -12.79 -12.21
N ILE A 82 11.75 -12.22 -11.15
CA ILE A 82 11.23 -10.85 -11.15
C ILE A 82 12.19 -9.96 -10.38
N ASP A 83 12.54 -8.83 -10.99
CA ASP A 83 13.32 -7.79 -10.34
C ASP A 83 12.47 -7.09 -9.26
N PRO A 84 12.86 -7.14 -7.97
CA PRO A 84 12.11 -6.48 -6.92
C PRO A 84 11.93 -4.97 -7.12
N GLN A 85 12.86 -4.30 -7.80
CA GLN A 85 12.77 -2.85 -8.07
C GLN A 85 11.56 -2.49 -8.94
N LYS A 86 11.03 -3.45 -9.71
CA LYS A 86 9.82 -3.26 -10.52
C LYS A 86 8.53 -3.41 -9.72
N LEU A 87 8.60 -4.02 -8.53
CA LEU A 87 7.43 -4.32 -7.68
C LEU A 87 7.28 -3.34 -6.52
N VAL A 88 8.37 -2.70 -6.09
CA VAL A 88 8.28 -1.57 -5.17
C VAL A 88 7.72 -0.40 -5.98
N PRO A 89 6.54 0.16 -5.65
CA PRO A 89 6.09 1.36 -6.31
C PRO A 89 7.13 2.46 -6.08
N GLN A 90 7.61 3.09 -7.16
CA GLN A 90 8.54 4.23 -7.13
C GLN A 90 7.89 5.50 -6.53
N ARG A 91 6.98 5.36 -5.56
CA ARG A 91 6.36 6.47 -4.84
C ARG A 91 7.31 7.22 -3.91
N ALA A 92 8.56 6.77 -3.77
CA ALA A 92 9.64 7.51 -3.12
C ALA A 92 10.47 8.36 -4.12
N THR A 93 10.08 8.44 -5.39
CA THR A 93 10.47 9.52 -6.27
C THR A 93 9.26 10.44 -6.43
N ILE A 94 8.82 11.03 -5.32
CA ILE A 94 8.38 12.42 -5.44
C ILE A 94 9.66 13.12 -5.85
N ASP A 95 9.76 13.41 -7.13
CA ASP A 95 10.68 14.40 -7.61
C ASP A 95 10.40 15.69 -6.84
N GLN A 96 11.22 15.94 -5.82
CA GLN A 96 11.23 17.19 -5.05
C GLN A 96 11.62 18.40 -5.93
N SER A 97 11.82 18.22 -7.24
CA SER A 97 11.94 19.31 -8.21
C SER A 97 10.66 19.69 -8.94
N LEU A 98 9.49 19.11 -8.61
CA LEU A 98 8.18 19.61 -9.09
C LEU A 98 7.41 20.44 -8.06
N ILE A 99 8.10 20.90 -7.01
CA ILE A 99 7.64 22.05 -6.24
C ILE A 99 8.40 23.28 -6.75
N ASP A 100 8.08 23.71 -7.97
CA ASP A 100 8.19 25.13 -8.31
C ASP A 100 7.10 25.86 -7.52
N VAL A 101 7.34 26.06 -6.22
CA VAL A 101 6.69 27.12 -5.43
C VAL A 101 7.51 28.38 -5.58
N ASP A 102 7.55 28.90 -6.80
CA ASP A 102 7.99 30.26 -7.05
C ASP A 102 7.12 30.83 -8.16
N GLU A 103 5.98 31.42 -7.79
CA GLU A 103 5.55 32.73 -8.30
C GLU A 103 4.26 33.21 -7.59
N LEU A 104 4.48 34.03 -6.57
CA LEU A 104 3.73 35.25 -6.23
C LEU A 104 2.24 35.16 -5.86
N VAL A 105 2.04 35.28 -4.55
CA VAL A 105 1.03 36.13 -3.91
C VAL A 105 0.80 37.42 -4.71
N GLU A 106 -0.42 37.63 -5.21
CA GLU A 106 -1.19 38.88 -5.06
C GLU A 106 -2.66 38.60 -5.38
N GLU A 107 -3.55 38.84 -4.41
CA GLU A 107 -4.98 38.91 -4.68
C GLU A 107 -5.26 40.11 -5.59
N PRO A 108 -6.00 39.97 -6.71
CA PRO A 108 -6.49 41.14 -7.41
C PRO A 108 -7.60 41.76 -6.57
N ARG A 109 -7.25 42.78 -5.77
CA ARG A 109 -8.19 43.81 -5.32
C ARG A 109 -8.81 44.45 -6.57
N VAL A 110 -9.92 43.88 -7.03
CA VAL A 110 -10.81 44.57 -7.97
C VAL A 110 -11.38 45.76 -7.21
N PRO A 111 -11.18 47.02 -7.64
CA PRO A 111 -11.86 48.14 -7.03
C PRO A 111 -13.36 47.99 -7.30
N LEU A 112 -14.16 47.95 -6.24
CA LEU A 112 -15.61 48.13 -6.36
C LEU A 112 -15.87 49.47 -7.07
N PRO A 113 -16.67 49.52 -8.15
CA PRO A 113 -17.03 50.80 -8.75
C PRO A 113 -17.85 51.63 -7.74
N SER A 114 -17.47 52.89 -7.57
CA SER A 114 -18.16 53.86 -6.72
C SER A 114 -19.60 54.10 -7.22
N LEU A 115 -20.55 54.08 -6.29
CA LEU A 115 -21.99 54.24 -6.53
C LEU A 115 -22.40 55.72 -6.78
N ASP A 116 -21.63 56.46 -7.58
CA ASP A 116 -21.84 57.90 -7.85
C ASP A 116 -21.99 58.23 -9.35
N ALA A 117 -22.44 57.27 -10.16
CA ALA A 117 -22.65 57.47 -11.60
C ALA A 117 -24.10 57.18 -12.06
N LEU A 118 -25.11 57.46 -11.22
CA LEU A 118 -26.53 57.46 -11.61
C LEU A 118 -27.24 58.76 -11.21
N GLN A 119 -26.59 59.90 -11.48
CA GLN A 119 -27.25 61.19 -11.63
C GLN A 119 -26.92 61.75 -13.03
N ASN A 120 -27.66 61.30 -14.04
CA ASN A 120 -28.01 62.04 -15.27
C ASN A 120 -28.63 61.11 -16.32
N ALA A 121 -29.95 60.93 -16.24
CA ALA A 121 -30.88 60.78 -17.36
C ALA A 121 -32.32 60.79 -16.82
#